data_AF-A0A059WN88-F1
#
_entry.id   AF-A0A059WN88-F1
#
_cell.length_a   1.000
_cell.length_b   1.000
_cell.length_c   1.000
_cell.angle_alpha   90.00
_cell.angle_beta   90.00
_cell.angle_gamma   90.00
#
_symmetry.space_group_name_H-M   'P 1'
#
loop_
_entity.id
_entity.type
_entity.pdbx_description
1 polymer ?
#
loop_
_entity_poly.entity_id
_entity_poly.type
_entity_poly.pdbx_seq_one_letter_code
_entity_poly.pdbx_strand_id
1 'polypeptide(L)'
;MGREVTLFSQDEKNSDKYSYDDIFQALAERKTGRNTGSLHLDSTIEFYPEEGKYHWDGHRAHDFVQAPSITKKNGPVCPICGKNLTVGVEYRVELLAAADRGPDLLATTSNDHQVVIKTNSRDADRPPFVSLVPLQEIIAETFGKGVGSKGVITKYQELLDELGSEFSILLECDAEKLATVAGEKIATAIMHVRRGELEIKPGYDGEYG
;
A
#
# COMPACT_ATOMS: atom_id res chain seq x y z
N MET A 1 -9.86 8.02 -6.10
CA MET A 1 -9.26 6.87 -6.78
C MET A 1 -9.42 5.62 -5.92
N GLY A 2 -9.21 4.41 -6.44
CA GLY A 2 -9.18 3.19 -5.62
C GLY A 2 -7.90 3.16 -4.77
N ARG A 3 -8.00 2.72 -3.51
CA ARG A 3 -6.85 2.57 -2.60
C ARG A 3 -5.94 1.39 -2.96
N GLU A 4 -6.45 0.46 -3.75
CA GLU A 4 -5.73 -0.69 -4.28
C GLU A 4 -6.12 -0.88 -5.75
N VAL A 5 -5.17 -1.23 -6.60
CA VAL A 5 -5.39 -1.39 -8.05
C VAL A 5 -4.52 -2.53 -8.59
N THR A 6 -5.07 -3.31 -9.50
CA THR A 6 -4.30 -4.25 -10.33
C THR A 6 -3.92 -3.56 -11.64
N LEU A 7 -2.63 -3.56 -11.96
CA LEU A 7 -2.09 -3.06 -13.22
C LEU A 7 -1.99 -4.21 -14.22
N PHE A 8 -2.52 -3.97 -15.41
CA PHE A 8 -2.44 -4.90 -16.53
C PHE A 8 -1.58 -4.28 -17.63
N SER A 9 -0.62 -5.04 -18.14
CA SER A 9 0.06 -4.72 -19.39
C SER A 9 -0.74 -5.28 -20.56
N GLN A 10 -0.70 -4.61 -21.71
CA GLN A 10 -1.42 -5.01 -22.91
C GLN A 10 -0.45 -5.21 -24.07
N ASP A 11 -0.66 -6.27 -24.84
CA ASP A 11 0.09 -6.50 -26.07
C ASP A 11 -0.14 -5.37 -27.09
N GLU A 12 0.96 -4.82 -27.65
CA GLU A 12 0.95 -3.68 -28.58
C GLU A 12 0.05 -3.86 -29.82
N LYS A 13 -0.35 -5.10 -30.14
CA LYS A 13 -1.12 -5.43 -31.34
C LYS A 13 -2.62 -5.09 -31.26
N ASN A 14 -3.15 -4.67 -30.10
CA ASN A 14 -4.59 -4.39 -29.89
C ASN A 14 -4.86 -3.16 -28.99
N SER A 15 -4.18 -2.05 -29.28
CA SER A 15 -3.92 -0.91 -28.37
C SER A 15 -5.10 -0.17 -27.72
N ASP A 16 -6.37 -0.46 -28.00
CA ASP A 16 -7.49 0.31 -27.42
C ASP A 16 -8.75 -0.52 -27.06
N LYS A 17 -8.70 -1.85 -27.17
CA LYS A 17 -9.85 -2.69 -26.83
C LYS A 17 -9.43 -3.95 -26.08
N TYR A 18 -9.97 -4.09 -24.88
CA TYR A 18 -9.93 -5.32 -24.08
C TYR A 18 -11.34 -5.71 -23.67
N SER A 19 -11.52 -6.97 -23.29
CA SER A 19 -12.77 -7.54 -22.82
C SER A 19 -12.64 -8.06 -21.39
N TYR A 20 -13.77 -8.45 -20.81
CA TYR A 20 -13.75 -9.16 -19.53
C TYR A 20 -12.98 -10.49 -19.61
N ASP A 21 -13.00 -11.18 -20.76
CA ASP A 21 -12.26 -12.43 -20.93
C ASP A 21 -10.75 -12.17 -20.82
N ASP A 22 -10.24 -11.08 -21.42
CA ASP A 22 -8.82 -10.71 -21.28
C ASP A 22 -8.42 -10.52 -19.81
N ILE A 23 -9.25 -9.84 -19.00
CA ILE A 23 -9.01 -9.66 -17.57
C ILE A 23 -9.02 -11.00 -16.83
N PHE A 24 -9.99 -11.86 -17.13
CA PHE A 24 -10.08 -13.18 -16.53
C PHE A 24 -8.85 -14.04 -16.86
N GLN A 25 -8.43 -14.06 -18.13
CA GLN A 25 -7.25 -14.81 -18.56
C GLN A 25 -5.98 -14.29 -17.88
N ALA A 26 -5.79 -12.97 -17.80
CA ALA A 26 -4.65 -12.37 -17.11
C ALA A 26 -4.56 -12.77 -15.62
N LEU A 27 -5.70 -12.81 -14.92
CA LEU A 27 -5.76 -13.23 -13.51
C LEU A 27 -5.55 -14.75 -13.35
N ALA A 28 -6.03 -15.55 -14.30
CA ALA A 28 -5.95 -17.00 -14.25
C ALA A 28 -4.59 -17.54 -14.74
N GLU A 29 -3.86 -16.77 -15.54
CA GLU A 29 -2.65 -17.16 -16.28
C GLU A 29 -1.66 -17.92 -15.41
N ARG A 30 -1.36 -17.38 -14.23
CA ARG A 30 -0.41 -17.99 -13.28
C ARG A 30 -0.84 -19.38 -12.81
N LYS A 31 -2.15 -19.59 -12.63
CA LYS A 31 -2.71 -20.88 -12.19
C LYS A 31 -2.86 -21.87 -13.34
N THR A 32 -3.20 -21.38 -14.54
CA THR A 32 -3.51 -22.22 -15.71
C THR A 32 -2.30 -22.50 -16.59
N GLY A 33 -1.24 -21.68 -16.47
CA GLY A 33 -0.07 -21.67 -17.35
C GLY A 33 -0.41 -21.26 -18.79
N ARG A 34 -1.57 -20.65 -19.02
CA ARG A 34 -2.10 -20.33 -20.36
C ARG A 34 -2.86 -19.02 -20.32
N ASN A 35 -2.52 -18.13 -21.25
CA ASN A 35 -3.25 -16.90 -21.53
C ASN A 35 -3.32 -16.72 -23.05
N THR A 36 -4.54 -16.62 -23.57
CA THR A 36 -4.80 -16.34 -25.00
C THR A 36 -5.42 -14.97 -25.21
N GLY A 37 -5.60 -14.21 -24.14
CA GLY A 37 -6.04 -12.82 -24.16
C GLY A 37 -4.87 -11.89 -24.46
N SER A 38 -5.18 -10.60 -24.48
CA SER A 38 -4.25 -9.51 -24.79
C SER A 38 -3.70 -8.80 -23.55
N LEU A 39 -4.20 -9.14 -22.35
CA LEU A 39 -3.77 -8.54 -21.09
C LEU A 39 -2.92 -9.54 -20.29
N HIS A 40 -1.92 -9.01 -19.58
CA HIS A 40 -1.12 -9.74 -18.60
C HIS A 40 -1.15 -8.99 -17.27
N LEU A 41 -1.13 -9.72 -16.16
CA LEU A 41 -1.05 -9.11 -14.84
C LEU A 41 0.40 -8.65 -14.61
N ASP A 42 0.59 -7.33 -14.56
CA ASP A 42 1.90 -6.71 -14.42
C ASP A 42 2.30 -6.57 -12.95
N SER A 43 1.46 -5.89 -12.17
CA SER A 43 1.74 -5.55 -10.77
C SER A 43 0.49 -5.14 -10.01
N THR A 44 0.61 -4.94 -8.69
CA THR A 44 -0.44 -4.33 -7.86
C THR A 44 0.05 -3.06 -7.18
N ILE A 45 -0.87 -2.11 -7.01
CA ILE A 45 -0.72 -0.97 -6.10
C ILE A 45 -1.55 -1.28 -4.87
N GLU A 46 -0.93 -1.22 -3.70
CA GLU A 46 -1.52 -1.59 -2.41
C GLU A 46 -1.37 -0.45 -1.41
N PHE A 47 -2.18 -0.46 -0.36
CA PHE A 47 -1.96 0.41 0.79
C PHE A 47 -0.95 -0.23 1.76
N TYR A 48 -0.48 0.53 2.75
CA TYR A 48 0.34 -0.04 3.82
C TYR A 48 -0.56 -0.82 4.80
N PRO A 49 -0.44 -2.15 4.91
CA PRO A 49 -1.32 -2.95 5.78
C PRO A 49 -1.25 -2.51 7.25
N GLU A 50 -0.15 -1.88 7.66
CA GLU A 50 0.09 -1.30 8.97
C GLU A 50 -0.94 -0.21 9.34
N GLU A 51 -1.43 0.55 8.36
CA GLU A 51 -2.49 1.55 8.57
C GLU A 51 -3.83 0.90 8.94
N GLY A 52 -3.98 -0.41 8.71
CA GLY A 52 -5.19 -1.15 8.95
C GLY A 52 -5.65 -1.09 10.42
N LYS A 53 -6.95 -0.85 10.61
CA LYS A 53 -7.63 -0.76 11.92
C LYS A 53 -7.36 -1.86 12.93
N TYR A 54 -6.97 -3.03 12.45
CA TYR A 54 -6.77 -4.24 13.24
C TYR A 54 -5.46 -4.90 12.83
N HIS A 55 -4.43 -4.11 12.51
CA HIS A 55 -3.15 -4.67 12.06
C HIS A 55 -2.42 -5.36 13.22
N TRP A 56 -2.13 -4.63 14.31
CA TRP A 56 -1.52 -5.17 15.52
C TRP A 56 -2.55 -5.51 16.60
N ASP A 57 -2.10 -6.28 17.59
CA ASP A 57 -2.90 -6.64 18.75
C ASP A 57 -3.02 -5.44 19.68
N GLY A 58 -4.22 -5.15 20.20
CA GLY A 58 -4.36 -4.03 21.10
C GLY A 58 -5.70 -3.89 21.82
N HIS A 59 -5.78 -2.85 22.64
CA HIS A 59 -6.95 -2.49 23.42
C HIS A 59 -7.07 -0.97 23.47
N ARG A 60 -7.98 -0.44 22.66
CA ARG A 60 -8.21 0.99 22.46
C ARG A 60 -8.51 1.73 23.75
N ALA A 61 -9.29 1.11 24.65
CA ALA A 61 -9.70 1.76 25.89
C ALA A 61 -8.54 2.17 26.81
N HIS A 62 -7.32 1.63 26.58
CA HIS A 62 -6.13 1.97 27.37
C HIS A 62 -4.92 2.33 26.49
N ASP A 63 -5.14 2.66 25.22
CA ASP A 63 -4.09 2.99 24.26
C ASP A 63 -2.94 1.97 24.22
N PHE A 64 -3.26 0.69 24.45
CA PHE A 64 -2.28 -0.37 24.54
C PHE A 64 -2.22 -1.16 23.24
N VAL A 65 -1.05 -1.17 22.62
CA VAL A 65 -0.77 -1.90 21.38
C VAL A 65 0.51 -2.72 21.56
N GLN A 66 0.54 -3.93 21.00
CA GLN A 66 1.73 -4.77 21.01
C GLN A 66 1.87 -5.56 19.72
N ALA A 67 3.13 -5.82 19.34
CA ALA A 67 3.43 -6.64 18.17
C ALA A 67 3.01 -8.10 18.38
N PRO A 68 2.65 -8.83 17.32
CA PRO A 68 2.27 -10.24 17.40
C PRO A 68 3.26 -11.16 18.10
N SER A 69 4.56 -10.91 17.89
CA SER A 69 5.64 -11.65 18.55
C SER A 69 5.61 -11.53 20.08
N ILE A 70 5.11 -10.42 20.61
CA ILE A 70 4.91 -10.20 22.05
C ILE A 70 3.65 -10.93 22.52
N THR A 71 2.54 -10.82 21.79
CA THR A 71 1.29 -11.55 22.07
C THR A 71 1.53 -13.06 22.12
N LYS A 72 2.36 -13.59 21.22
CA LYS A 72 2.71 -15.01 21.18
C LYS A 72 3.47 -15.47 22.43
N LYS A 73 4.26 -14.59 23.04
CA LYS A 73 5.05 -14.89 24.25
C LYS A 73 4.25 -14.68 25.54
N ASN A 74 3.51 -13.57 25.61
CA ASN A 74 2.90 -13.10 26.86
C ASN A 74 1.39 -13.33 26.92
N GLY A 75 0.77 -13.76 25.82
CA GLY A 75 -0.67 -13.90 25.67
C GLY A 75 -1.36 -12.59 25.27
N PRO A 76 -2.62 -12.67 24.81
CA PRO A 76 -3.39 -11.51 24.37
C PRO A 76 -4.11 -10.85 25.54
N VAL A 77 -3.38 -10.41 26.58
CA VAL A 77 -3.98 -9.78 27.77
C VAL A 77 -3.47 -8.36 27.93
N CYS A 78 -4.39 -7.42 28.12
CA CYS A 78 -4.07 -6.03 28.42
C CYS A 78 -3.44 -5.92 29.81
N PRO A 79 -2.22 -5.35 29.96
CA PRO A 79 -1.56 -5.24 31.26
C PRO A 79 -2.21 -4.23 32.20
N ILE A 80 -3.09 -3.37 31.68
CA ILE A 80 -3.72 -2.27 32.43
C ILE A 80 -5.00 -2.75 33.11
N CYS A 81 -5.83 -3.52 32.42
CA CYS A 81 -7.15 -3.95 32.93
C CYS A 81 -7.37 -5.46 32.99
N GLY A 82 -6.43 -6.28 32.52
CA GLY A 82 -6.51 -7.74 32.52
C GLY A 82 -7.53 -8.36 31.56
N LYS A 83 -8.16 -7.56 30.68
CA LYS A 83 -9.06 -8.07 29.62
C LYS A 83 -8.26 -8.53 28.42
N ASN A 84 -8.87 -9.36 27.58
CA ASN A 84 -8.26 -9.79 26.33
C ASN A 84 -8.05 -8.61 25.37
N LEU A 85 -6.94 -8.64 24.65
CA LEU A 85 -6.69 -7.76 23.51
C LEU A 85 -7.53 -8.20 22.32
N THR A 86 -7.90 -7.24 21.48
CA THR A 86 -8.34 -7.53 20.12
C THR A 86 -7.12 -7.99 19.33
N VAL A 87 -7.17 -9.24 18.86
CA VAL A 87 -6.07 -9.86 18.11
C VAL A 87 -6.05 -9.31 16.69
N GLY A 88 -4.88 -8.87 16.25
CA GLY A 88 -4.65 -8.26 14.95
C GLY A 88 -4.52 -9.25 13.80
N VAL A 89 -4.63 -8.74 12.58
CA VAL A 89 -4.46 -9.48 11.32
C VAL A 89 -3.04 -10.04 11.21
N GLU A 90 -2.03 -9.25 11.60
CA GLU A 90 -0.63 -9.68 11.51
C GLU A 90 -0.37 -10.93 12.37
N TYR A 91 -0.96 -11.00 13.58
CA TYR A 91 -0.87 -12.19 14.42
C TYR A 91 -1.47 -13.42 13.74
N ARG A 92 -2.61 -13.26 13.07
CA ARG A 92 -3.23 -14.36 12.32
C ARG A 92 -2.38 -14.80 11.14
N VAL A 93 -1.78 -13.87 10.41
CA VAL A 93 -0.88 -14.15 9.28
C VAL A 93 0.36 -14.90 9.77
N GLU A 94 1.04 -14.42 10.81
CA GLU A 94 2.21 -15.08 11.40
C GLU A 94 1.90 -16.51 11.86
N LEU A 95 0.76 -16.72 12.51
CA LEU A 95 0.34 -18.03 13.00
C LEU A 95 0.19 -19.04 11.85
N LEU A 96 -0.39 -18.62 10.72
CA LEU A 96 -0.58 -19.46 9.54
C LEU A 96 0.73 -19.64 8.77
N ALA A 97 1.53 -18.58 8.61
CA ALA A 97 2.78 -18.62 7.90
C ALA A 97 3.82 -19.52 8.59
N ALA A 98 3.88 -19.50 9.92
CA ALA A 98 4.76 -20.38 10.70
C ALA A 98 4.43 -21.88 10.52
N ALA A 99 3.17 -22.22 10.22
CA ALA A 99 2.75 -23.60 9.99
C ALA A 99 3.07 -24.09 8.58
N ASP A 100 3.15 -23.19 7.59
CA ASP A 100 3.16 -23.54 6.16
C ASP A 100 4.49 -23.21 5.45
N ARG A 101 5.10 -22.04 5.73
CA ARG A 101 6.14 -21.48 4.85
C ARG A 101 7.29 -20.72 5.50
N GLY A 102 7.23 -20.39 6.80
CA GLY A 102 8.25 -19.56 7.47
C GLY A 102 8.11 -18.05 7.17
N PRO A 103 9.03 -17.18 7.65
CA PRO A 103 8.88 -15.72 7.60
C PRO A 103 8.77 -15.20 6.16
N ASP A 104 8.05 -14.10 5.92
CA ASP A 104 7.96 -13.54 4.58
C ASP A 104 9.34 -12.99 4.15
N LEU A 105 9.70 -13.25 2.89
CA LEU A 105 10.96 -12.79 2.32
C LEU A 105 10.62 -11.91 1.13
N LEU A 106 10.47 -10.61 1.41
CA LEU A 106 10.30 -9.61 0.37
C LEU A 106 11.67 -9.14 -0.09
N ALA A 107 11.88 -9.12 -1.40
CA ALA A 107 12.98 -8.38 -2.01
C ALA A 107 12.46 -7.02 -2.48
N THR A 108 13.31 -6.01 -2.45
CA THR A 108 12.98 -4.64 -2.86
C THR A 108 13.92 -4.16 -3.95
N THR A 109 13.36 -3.60 -5.01
CA THR A 109 14.09 -2.84 -6.04
C THR A 109 13.47 -1.46 -6.17
N SER A 110 14.07 -0.57 -6.97
CA SER A 110 13.49 0.73 -7.27
C SER A 110 13.54 1.01 -8.77
N ASN A 111 12.54 1.73 -9.27
CA ASN A 111 12.54 2.23 -10.66
C ASN A 111 13.24 3.59 -10.77
N ASP A 112 13.25 4.16 -11.98
CA ASP A 112 13.90 5.45 -12.28
C ASP A 112 13.30 6.63 -11.49
N HIS A 113 12.02 6.52 -11.10
CA HIS A 113 11.32 7.50 -10.28
C HIS A 113 11.49 7.27 -8.77
N GLN A 114 12.38 6.35 -8.37
CA GLN A 114 12.69 5.96 -7.00
C GLN A 114 11.52 5.31 -6.25
N VAL A 115 10.54 4.75 -6.98
CA VAL A 115 9.45 3.99 -6.40
C VAL A 115 9.97 2.61 -6.00
N VAL A 116 9.82 2.25 -4.73
CA VAL A 116 10.15 0.92 -4.22
C VAL A 116 9.14 -0.10 -4.69
N ILE A 117 9.64 -1.12 -5.38
CA ILE A 117 8.88 -2.26 -5.88
C ILE A 117 9.23 -3.46 -5.01
N LYS A 118 8.21 -4.10 -4.45
CA LYS A 118 8.32 -5.27 -3.59
C LYS A 118 8.02 -6.53 -4.41
N THR A 119 8.91 -7.52 -4.34
CA THR A 119 8.75 -8.83 -4.98
C THR A 119 8.82 -9.94 -3.94
N ASN A 120 8.15 -11.06 -4.23
CA ASN A 120 8.25 -12.23 -3.35
C ASN A 120 9.51 -13.03 -3.70
N SER A 121 10.46 -13.12 -2.77
CA SER A 121 11.74 -13.78 -3.04
C SER A 121 11.64 -15.31 -3.14
N ARG A 122 10.51 -15.91 -2.77
CA ARG A 122 10.27 -17.36 -2.85
C ARG A 122 9.52 -17.78 -4.11
N ASP A 123 8.96 -16.81 -4.82
CA ASP A 123 7.95 -17.04 -5.85
C ASP A 123 8.13 -15.98 -6.93
N ALA A 124 9.07 -16.26 -7.84
CA ALA A 124 9.47 -15.33 -8.90
C ALA A 124 8.32 -15.03 -9.88
N ASP A 125 7.34 -15.93 -9.97
CA ASP A 125 6.15 -15.77 -10.81
C ASP A 125 5.03 -14.98 -10.11
N ARG A 126 5.22 -14.59 -8.83
CA ARG A 126 4.27 -13.71 -8.15
C ARG A 126 4.49 -12.28 -8.62
N PRO A 127 3.44 -11.60 -9.12
CA PRO A 127 3.56 -10.22 -9.56
C PRO A 127 4.10 -9.30 -8.46
N PRO A 128 4.97 -8.34 -8.81
CA PRO A 128 5.42 -7.31 -7.88
C PRO A 128 4.27 -6.43 -7.41
N PHE A 129 4.50 -5.74 -6.30
CA PHE A 129 3.59 -4.71 -5.81
C PHE A 129 4.31 -3.46 -5.30
N VAL A 130 3.60 -2.35 -5.29
CA VAL A 130 4.03 -1.07 -4.73
C VAL A 130 3.05 -0.66 -3.64
N SER A 131 3.57 -0.24 -2.48
CA SER A 131 2.74 0.36 -1.44
C SER A 131 2.70 1.87 -1.61
N LEU A 132 1.51 2.48 -1.57
CA LEU A 132 1.32 3.93 -1.66
C LEU A 132 0.43 4.46 -0.56
N VAL A 133 0.58 5.76 -0.31
CA VAL A 133 -0.35 6.58 0.48
C VAL A 133 -1.12 7.49 -0.49
N PRO A 134 -2.46 7.60 -0.40
CA PRO A 134 -3.24 8.49 -1.25
C PRO A 134 -2.73 9.93 -1.23
N LEU A 135 -2.72 10.60 -2.38
CA LEU A 135 -2.16 11.95 -2.50
C LEU A 135 -2.84 12.94 -1.56
N GLN A 136 -4.16 12.79 -1.37
CA GLN A 136 -4.92 13.64 -0.46
C GLN A 136 -4.49 13.47 1.02
N GLU A 137 -4.07 12.27 1.43
CA GLU A 137 -3.54 11.98 2.77
C GLU A 137 -2.14 12.58 2.95
N ILE A 138 -1.29 12.49 1.93
CA ILE A 138 0.02 13.15 1.92
C ILE A 138 -0.15 14.66 2.08
N ILE A 139 -1.05 15.28 1.31
CA ILE A 139 -1.32 16.73 1.42
C ILE A 139 -1.86 17.07 2.81
N ALA A 140 -2.79 16.28 3.33
CA ALA A 140 -3.37 16.47 4.66
C ALA A 140 -2.29 16.47 5.76
N GLU A 141 -1.39 15.50 5.72
CA GLU A 141 -0.28 15.37 6.67
C GLU A 141 0.67 16.57 6.57
N THR A 142 1.07 16.98 5.36
CA THR A 142 1.95 18.14 5.18
C THR A 142 1.33 19.46 5.65
N PHE A 143 0.00 19.55 5.65
CA PHE A 143 -0.74 20.73 6.11
C PHE A 143 -1.12 20.65 7.60
N GLY A 144 -0.99 19.49 8.25
CA GLY A 144 -1.49 19.25 9.60
C GLY A 144 -3.01 19.43 9.70
N LYS A 145 -3.75 19.04 8.66
CA LYS A 145 -5.21 19.19 8.56
C LYS A 145 -5.87 17.88 8.21
N GLY A 146 -7.17 17.75 8.50
CA GLY A 146 -7.93 16.59 8.05
C GLY A 146 -8.04 16.52 6.53
N VAL A 147 -8.08 15.30 5.99
CA VAL A 147 -8.22 15.01 4.55
C VAL A 147 -9.40 15.73 3.90
N GLY A 148 -10.52 15.88 4.61
CA GLY A 148 -11.72 16.57 4.13
C GLY A 148 -11.68 18.10 4.24
N SER A 149 -10.56 18.70 4.67
CA SER A 149 -10.50 20.16 4.80
C SER A 149 -10.46 20.84 3.43
N LYS A 150 -11.09 22.02 3.32
CA LYS A 150 -11.16 22.77 2.06
C LYS A 150 -9.77 23.04 1.46
N GLY A 151 -8.78 23.35 2.29
CA GLY A 151 -7.41 23.60 1.83
C GLY A 151 -6.75 22.36 1.21
N VAL A 152 -6.99 21.18 1.79
CA VAL A 152 -6.47 19.92 1.25
C VAL A 152 -7.15 19.58 -0.07
N ILE A 153 -8.48 19.68 -0.13
CA ILE A 153 -9.26 19.40 -1.35
C ILE A 153 -8.86 20.34 -2.49
N THR A 154 -8.71 21.64 -2.20
CA THR A 154 -8.27 22.63 -3.19
C THR A 154 -6.87 22.31 -3.72
N LYS A 155 -5.90 22.02 -2.83
CA LYS A 155 -4.55 21.68 -3.28
C LYS A 155 -4.51 20.37 -4.04
N TYR A 156 -5.29 19.36 -3.64
CA TYR A 156 -5.42 18.10 -4.36
C TYR A 156 -5.90 18.33 -5.80
N GLN A 157 -6.97 19.10 -5.99
CA GLN A 157 -7.49 19.42 -7.33
C GLN A 157 -6.47 20.20 -8.18
N GLU A 158 -5.81 21.20 -7.59
CA GLU A 158 -4.76 21.97 -8.26
C GLU A 158 -3.63 21.07 -8.80
N LEU A 159 -3.18 20.10 -8.00
CA LEU A 159 -2.17 19.15 -8.45
C LEU A 159 -2.67 18.25 -9.58
N LEU A 160 -3.93 17.80 -9.51
CA LEU A 160 -4.50 17.00 -10.60
C LEU A 160 -4.58 17.77 -11.91
N ASP A 161 -4.97 19.04 -11.85
CA ASP A 161 -5.12 19.89 -13.02
C ASP A 161 -3.76 20.22 -13.68
N GLU A 162 -2.69 20.39 -12.89
CA GLU A 162 -1.36 20.76 -13.40
C GLU A 162 -0.46 19.56 -13.74
N LEU A 163 -0.58 18.45 -13.00
CA LEU A 163 0.34 17.32 -13.09
C LEU A 163 -0.31 16.04 -13.64
N GLY A 164 -1.64 16.00 -13.74
CA GLY A 164 -2.39 14.86 -14.30
C GLY A 164 -2.99 13.96 -13.22
N SER A 165 -3.03 12.65 -13.47
CA SER A 165 -3.69 11.72 -12.55
C SER A 165 -2.91 11.58 -11.23
N GLU A 166 -3.61 11.19 -10.16
CA GLU A 166 -2.97 10.91 -8.87
C GLU A 166 -1.88 9.82 -8.98
N PHE A 167 -2.08 8.77 -9.78
CA PHE A 167 -1.01 7.79 -10.02
C PHE A 167 0.20 8.39 -10.73
N SER A 168 -0.01 9.24 -11.74
CA SER A 168 1.12 9.88 -12.42
C SER A 168 1.91 10.78 -11.46
N ILE A 169 1.21 11.53 -10.60
CA ILE A 169 1.84 12.34 -9.55
C ILE A 169 2.64 11.48 -8.58
N LEU A 170 2.06 10.37 -8.10
CA LEU A 170 2.67 9.52 -7.07
C LEU A 170 3.77 8.61 -7.60
N LEU A 171 3.75 8.23 -8.88
CA LEU A 171 4.63 7.17 -9.42
C LEU A 171 5.62 7.64 -10.50
N GLU A 172 5.27 8.66 -11.28
CA GLU A 172 5.96 8.98 -12.55
C GLU A 172 6.47 10.42 -12.60
N CYS A 173 5.84 11.34 -11.88
CA CYS A 173 6.20 12.76 -11.95
C CYS A 173 7.61 13.01 -11.42
N ASP A 174 8.43 13.78 -12.14
CA ASP A 174 9.80 14.11 -11.72
C ASP A 174 9.81 14.95 -10.44
N ALA A 175 10.80 14.69 -9.58
CA ALA A 175 10.93 15.36 -8.28
C ALA A 175 11.03 16.89 -8.41
N GLU A 176 11.75 17.38 -9.42
CA GLU A 176 11.92 18.82 -9.68
C GLU A 176 10.60 19.49 -10.09
N LYS A 177 9.80 18.80 -10.92
CA LYS A 177 8.47 19.27 -11.34
C LYS A 177 7.50 19.25 -10.16
N LEU A 178 7.53 18.20 -9.33
CA LEU A 178 6.75 18.13 -8.09
C LEU A 178 7.10 19.30 -7.16
N ALA A 179 8.38 19.58 -6.93
CA ALA A 179 8.81 20.67 -6.06
C ALA A 179 8.34 22.03 -6.57
N THR A 180 8.37 22.24 -7.88
CA THR A 180 7.93 23.48 -8.52
C THR A 180 6.43 23.73 -8.37
N VAL A 181 5.60 22.71 -8.57
CA VAL A 181 4.12 22.84 -8.59
C VAL A 181 3.49 22.60 -7.22
N ALA A 182 3.90 21.54 -6.54
CA ALA A 182 3.34 21.17 -5.24
C ALA A 182 4.00 21.90 -4.07
N GLY A 183 5.22 22.41 -4.27
CA GLY A 183 6.06 22.96 -3.22
C GLY A 183 6.89 21.89 -2.53
N GLU A 184 8.02 22.31 -1.97
CA GLU A 184 9.06 21.45 -1.37
C GLU A 184 8.52 20.42 -0.37
N LYS A 185 7.57 20.82 0.50
CA LYS A 185 7.04 19.93 1.53
C LYS A 185 6.25 18.75 0.96
N ILE A 186 5.36 19.01 0.00
CA ILE A 186 4.54 17.96 -0.62
C ILE A 186 5.42 17.08 -1.51
N ALA A 187 6.33 17.68 -2.27
CA ALA A 187 7.28 16.93 -3.08
C ALA A 187 8.15 15.99 -2.23
N THR A 188 8.70 16.48 -1.12
CA THR A 188 9.48 15.66 -0.18
C THR A 188 8.65 14.50 0.39
N ALA A 189 7.41 14.76 0.79
CA ALA A 189 6.53 13.73 1.33
C ALA A 189 6.19 12.65 0.29
N ILE A 190 5.91 13.04 -0.96
CA ILE A 190 5.73 12.09 -2.08
C ILE A 190 7.00 11.26 -2.28
N MET A 191 8.19 11.88 -2.26
CA MET A 191 9.44 11.15 -2.41
C MET A 191 9.73 10.18 -1.25
N HIS A 192 9.33 10.50 -0.01
CA HIS A 192 9.41 9.55 1.10
C HIS A 192 8.49 8.35 0.88
N VAL A 193 7.25 8.59 0.41
CA VAL A 193 6.32 7.50 0.07
C VAL A 193 6.92 6.61 -1.02
N ARG A 194 7.43 7.20 -2.12
CA ARG A 194 8.08 6.43 -3.20
C ARG A 194 9.22 5.55 -2.69
N ARG A 195 10.07 6.11 -1.82
CA ARG A 195 11.24 5.41 -1.28
C ARG A 195 10.91 4.46 -0.12
N GLY A 196 9.66 4.41 0.33
CA GLY A 196 9.25 3.64 1.51
C GLY A 196 9.86 4.16 2.81
N GLU A 197 10.27 5.43 2.85
CA GLU A 197 10.88 6.10 4.00
C GLU A 197 9.80 6.68 4.93
N LEU A 198 8.89 5.81 5.38
CA LEU A 198 7.74 6.17 6.22
C LEU A 198 7.86 5.52 7.59
N GLU A 199 7.49 6.27 8.63
CA GLU A 199 7.24 5.71 9.96
C GLU A 199 5.73 5.57 10.14
N ILE A 200 5.24 4.33 10.14
CA ILE A 200 3.82 4.03 10.27
C ILE A 200 3.58 3.48 11.67
N LYS A 201 2.67 4.13 12.40
CA LYS A 201 2.16 3.58 13.64
C LYS A 201 1.11 2.54 13.27
N PRO A 202 1.19 1.31 13.77
CA PRO A 202 0.26 0.28 13.36
C PRO A 202 -1.12 0.51 13.99
N GLY A 203 -2.18 0.37 13.19
CA GLY A 203 -3.55 0.42 13.68
C GLY A 203 -3.90 -0.80 14.54
N TYR A 204 -4.81 -0.62 15.48
CA TYR A 204 -5.22 -1.64 16.44
C TYR A 204 -6.62 -1.36 17.00
N ASP A 205 -7.32 -2.44 17.38
CA ASP A 205 -8.64 -2.39 18.05
C ASP A 205 -9.63 -1.38 17.44
N GLY A 206 -9.62 -1.28 16.10
CA GLY A 206 -10.48 -0.46 15.26
C GLY A 206 -10.02 0.99 15.04
N GLU A 207 -8.84 1.37 15.51
CA GLU A 207 -8.17 2.65 15.21
C GLU A 207 -7.21 2.48 14.04
N TYR A 208 -7.26 3.40 13.08
CA TYR A 208 -6.30 3.43 11.98
C TYR A 208 -4.91 3.77 12.51
N GLY A 209 -3.89 3.27 11.81
CA GLY A 209 -2.49 3.60 12.04
C GLY A 209 -2.11 5.01 11.62
#